data_AF-A0A2E0J3P7-F1
#
_entry.id   AF-A0A2E0J3P7-F1
#
_cell.length_a   1.000
_cell.length_b   1.000
_cell.length_c   1.000
_cell.angle_alpha   90.00
_cell.angle_beta   90.00
_cell.angle_gamma   90.00
#
_symmetry.space_group_name_H-M   'P 1'
#
loop_
_entity.id
_entity.type
_entity.pdbx_description
1 polymer ?
#
loop_
_entity_poly.entity_id
_entity_poly.type
_entity_poly.pdbx_seq_one_letter_code
_entity_poly.pdbx_strand_id
1 'polypeptide(L)'
;GCAWRASAVDALDRAGRTYRVAYSSEHSAGQRAAVQADLAVAPLPRSLAGSPLLELIDEPKMPALPDTHVALVVGAQCAEAGKALTQHVRAAFQALRPR
;
A
#
# COMPACT_ATOMS: atom_id res chain seq x y z
N GLY A 1 14.34 -2.15 0.51
CA GLY A 1 13.38 -2.71 1.48
C GLY A 1 11.97 -2.28 1.13
N CYS A 2 10.93 -2.92 1.70
CA CYS A 2 9.53 -2.55 1.48
C CYS A 2 9.16 -1.30 2.29
N ALA A 3 8.70 -0.24 1.62
CA ALA A 3 8.33 1.02 2.28
C ALA A 3 7.22 0.85 3.33
N TRP A 4 6.20 0.02 3.04
CA TRP A 4 5.10 -0.22 3.97
C TRP A 4 5.55 -0.90 5.27
N ARG A 5 6.50 -1.84 5.18
CA ARG A 5 7.10 -2.47 6.36
C ARG A 5 7.86 -1.45 7.20
N ALA A 6 8.70 -0.64 6.58
CA ALA A 6 9.48 0.37 7.29
C ALA A 6 8.55 1.34 8.04
N SER A 7 7.56 1.91 7.35
CA SER A 7 6.59 2.81 7.98
C SER A 7 5.83 2.18 9.14
N ALA A 8 5.46 0.91 9.03
CA ALA A 8 4.73 0.20 10.09
C ALA A 8 5.60 -0.10 11.31
N VAL A 9 6.83 -0.57 11.10
CA VAL A 9 7.78 -0.79 12.20
C VAL A 9 8.06 0.52 12.93
N ASP A 10 8.36 1.59 12.19
CA ASP A 10 8.64 2.89 12.78
C ASP A 10 7.43 3.43 13.58
N ALA A 11 6.20 3.20 13.09
CA ALA A 11 4.98 3.60 13.80
C ALA A 11 4.75 2.79 15.08
N LEU A 12 5.00 1.47 15.04
CA LEU A 12 4.91 0.60 16.21
C LEU A 12 5.96 0.98 17.27
N ASP A 13 7.20 1.25 16.85
CA ASP A 13 8.29 1.66 17.72
C ASP A 13 7.98 2.99 18.41
N ARG A 14 7.52 4.00 17.65
CA ARG A 14 7.08 5.30 18.23
C ARG A 14 5.93 5.14 19.22
N ALA A 15 5.02 4.19 18.97
CA ALA A 15 3.91 3.89 19.86
C ALA A 15 4.29 2.97 21.04
N GLY A 16 5.55 2.51 21.14
CA GLY A 16 5.99 1.57 22.15
C GLY A 16 5.23 0.24 22.12
N ARG A 17 4.78 -0.19 20.93
CA ARG A 17 4.00 -1.43 20.76
C ARG A 17 4.90 -2.58 20.34
N THR A 18 4.95 -3.60 21.20
CA THR A 18 5.67 -4.84 20.93
C THR A 18 5.07 -5.56 19.72
N TYR A 19 5.93 -6.03 18.82
CA TYR A 19 5.53 -6.81 17.66
C TYR A 19 6.52 -7.94 17.40
N ARG A 20 6.13 -8.87 16.51
CA ARG A 20 7.02 -9.88 15.95
C ARG A 20 6.76 -10.02 14.45
N VAL A 21 7.77 -10.47 13.71
CA VAL A 21 7.59 -10.79 12.29
C VAL A 21 6.93 -12.18 12.20
N ALA A 22 5.63 -12.22 12.00
CA ALA A 22 4.89 -13.49 11.85
C ALA A 22 5.12 -14.15 10.49
N TYR A 23 5.28 -13.34 9.44
CA TYR A 23 5.50 -13.78 8.07
C TYR A 23 6.29 -12.72 7.29
N SER A 24 7.03 -13.12 6.26
CA SER A 24 7.75 -12.22 5.36
C SER A 24 7.69 -12.71 3.93
N SER A 25 7.44 -11.80 2.99
CA SER A 25 7.44 -12.06 1.55
C SER A 25 7.81 -10.80 0.80
N GLU A 26 8.47 -10.96 -0.34
CA GLU A 26 8.81 -9.87 -1.26
C GLU A 26 7.62 -9.47 -2.16
N HIS A 27 6.53 -10.23 -2.13
CA HIS A 27 5.36 -10.00 -2.97
C HIS A 27 4.13 -9.66 -2.11
N SER A 28 3.39 -8.62 -2.50
CA SER A 28 2.15 -8.21 -1.82
C SER A 28 1.10 -9.31 -1.78
N ALA A 29 1.09 -10.21 -2.77
CA ALA A 29 0.21 -11.37 -2.80
C ALA A 29 0.46 -12.33 -1.62
N GLY A 30 1.72 -12.58 -1.26
CA GLY A 30 2.06 -13.44 -0.11
C GLY A 30 1.68 -12.80 1.22
N GLN A 31 1.85 -11.49 1.34
CA GLN A 31 1.39 -10.72 2.51
C GLN A 31 -0.13 -10.81 2.66
N ARG A 32 -0.88 -10.58 1.56
CA ARG A 32 -2.35 -10.70 1.56
C ARG A 32 -2.82 -12.10 1.93
N ALA A 33 -2.19 -13.13 1.39
CA ALA A 33 -2.54 -14.52 1.71
C ALA A 33 -2.40 -14.82 3.21
N ALA A 34 -1.34 -14.33 3.86
CA ALA A 34 -1.15 -14.51 5.30
C ALA A 34 -2.22 -13.81 6.14
N VAL A 35 -2.65 -12.60 5.76
CA VAL A 35 -3.75 -11.91 6.46
C VAL A 35 -5.09 -12.62 6.23
N GLN A 36 -5.37 -13.03 4.99
CA GLN A 36 -6.61 -13.75 4.65
C GLN A 36 -6.74 -15.10 5.33
N ALA A 37 -5.61 -15.75 5.64
CA ALA A 37 -5.55 -16.98 6.41
C ALA A 37 -5.56 -16.77 7.94
N ASP A 38 -5.78 -15.53 8.41
CA ASP A 38 -5.78 -15.14 9.82
C ASP A 38 -4.46 -15.46 10.55
N LEU A 39 -3.33 -15.37 9.85
CA LEU A 39 -1.99 -15.66 10.40
C LEU A 39 -1.22 -14.40 10.80
N ALA A 40 -1.63 -13.23 10.30
CA ALA A 40 -0.90 -11.98 10.50
C ALA A 40 -1.78 -10.73 10.33
N VAL A 41 -1.33 -9.62 10.89
CA VAL A 41 -1.74 -8.26 10.53
C VAL A 41 -0.67 -7.68 9.60
N ALA A 42 -1.08 -6.95 8.54
CA ALA A 42 -0.13 -6.38 7.59
C ALA A 42 -0.48 -4.92 7.23
N PRO A 43 0.53 -4.04 7.05
CA PRO A 43 0.34 -2.71 6.48
C PRO A 43 0.11 -2.83 4.97
N LEU A 44 -1.11 -2.56 4.51
CA LEU A 44 -1.47 -2.61 3.10
C LEU A 44 -2.15 -1.31 2.65
N PRO A 45 -1.90 -0.82 1.42
CA PRO A 45 -2.72 0.22 0.83
C PRO A 45 -4.19 -0.19 0.76
N ARG A 46 -5.10 0.76 0.97
CA ARG A 46 -6.56 0.51 0.95
C ARG A 46 -7.04 -0.14 -0.35
N SER A 47 -6.42 0.18 -1.48
CA SER A 47 -6.72 -0.44 -2.78
C SER A 47 -6.41 -1.95 -2.84
N LEU A 48 -5.50 -2.44 -2.00
CA LEU A 48 -5.15 -3.86 -1.88
C LEU A 48 -5.92 -4.57 -0.75
N ALA A 49 -6.55 -3.80 0.13
CA ALA A 49 -7.33 -4.29 1.27
C ALA A 49 -8.79 -4.62 0.93
N GLY A 50 -9.22 -4.43 -0.33
CA GLY A 50 -10.62 -4.56 -0.79
C GLY A 50 -11.24 -5.97 -0.75
N SER A 51 -10.74 -6.88 0.08
CA SER A 51 -11.39 -8.16 0.33
C SER A 51 -12.39 -8.00 1.49
N PRO A 52 -13.66 -8.44 1.33
CA PRO A 52 -14.66 -8.35 2.40
C PRO A 52 -14.32 -9.24 3.61
N LEU A 53 -13.29 -10.10 3.49
CA LEU A 53 -12.80 -10.98 4.55
C LEU A 53 -11.75 -10.32 5.45
N LEU A 54 -11.35 -9.07 5.15
CA LEU A 54 -10.32 -8.36 5.89
C LEU A 54 -10.93 -7.23 6.73
N GLU A 55 -10.66 -7.25 8.03
CA GLU A 55 -10.97 -6.13 8.93
C GLU A 55 -9.89 -5.04 8.78
N LEU A 56 -10.32 -3.78 8.66
CA LEU A 56 -9.41 -2.64 8.78
C LEU A 56 -9.21 -2.34 10.27
N ILE A 57 -7.95 -2.40 10.72
CA ILE A 57 -7.57 -2.09 12.09
C ILE A 57 -6.91 -0.71 12.10
N ASP A 58 -7.66 0.28 12.55
CA ASP A 58 -7.21 1.67 12.66
C ASP A 58 -7.05 2.08 14.15
N GLU A 59 -6.81 3.36 14.41
CA GLU A 59 -6.78 3.90 15.77
C GLU A 59 -8.10 3.65 16.53
N PRO A 60 -8.05 3.40 17.84
CA PRO A 60 -6.86 3.40 18.71
C PRO A 60 -6.17 2.02 18.79
N LYS A 61 -6.65 1.01 18.06
CA LYS A 61 -6.11 -0.37 18.14
C LYS A 61 -4.70 -0.48 17.53
N MET A 62 -4.43 0.28 16.46
CA MET A 62 -3.11 0.36 15.81
C MET A 62 -2.73 1.82 15.52
N PRO A 63 -1.42 2.15 15.49
CA PRO A 63 -0.97 3.49 15.17
C PRO A 63 -1.23 3.82 13.69
N ALA A 64 -1.56 5.09 13.41
CA ALA A 64 -1.73 5.55 12.04
C ALA A 64 -0.45 5.38 11.21
N LEU A 65 -0.65 5.09 9.91
CA LEU A 65 0.40 4.99 8.92
C LEU A 65 0.34 6.17 7.94
N PRO A 66 1.48 6.58 7.37
CA PRO A 66 1.49 7.60 6.34
C PRO A 66 0.78 7.11 5.07
N ASP A 67 0.28 8.07 4.28
CA ASP A 67 -0.30 7.79 2.98
C ASP A 67 0.70 7.12 2.03
N THR A 68 0.19 6.21 1.20
CA THR A 68 0.96 5.64 0.08
C THR A 68 0.61 6.40 -1.20
N HIS A 69 1.64 6.94 -1.84
CA HIS A 69 1.49 7.64 -3.11
C HIS A 69 1.95 6.78 -4.29
N VAL A 70 1.26 6.92 -5.42
CA VAL A 70 1.66 6.37 -6.72
C VAL A 70 2.00 7.55 -7.63
N ALA A 71 3.17 7.52 -8.27
CA ALA A 71 3.64 8.57 -9.16
C ALA A 71 3.87 8.04 -10.58
N LEU A 72 3.53 8.84 -11.57
CA LEU A 72 3.88 8.62 -12.97
C LEU A 72 5.08 9.49 -13.33
N VAL A 73 6.22 8.85 -13.61
CA VAL A 73 7.45 9.52 -14.03
C VAL A 73 7.60 9.38 -15.55
N VAL A 74 7.84 10.50 -16.23
CA VAL A 74 8.00 10.53 -17.69
C VAL A 74 9.42 10.99 -18.00
N GLY A 75 10.14 10.20 -18.79
CA GLY A 75 11.50 10.52 -19.20
C GLY A 75 11.55 11.73 -20.13
N ALA A 76 12.67 12.46 -20.11
CA ALA A 76 12.85 13.68 -20.91
C ALA A 76 12.69 13.45 -22.42
N GLN A 77 13.08 12.27 -22.92
CA GLN A 77 12.97 11.89 -24.33
C GLN A 77 11.91 10.80 -24.52
N CYS A 78 10.65 11.13 -24.23
CA CYS A 78 9.53 10.20 -24.40
C CYS A 78 9.00 10.22 -25.84
N ALA A 79 8.92 9.04 -26.47
CA ALA A 79 8.32 8.90 -27.80
C ALA A 79 6.79 9.16 -27.77
N GLU A 80 6.19 9.41 -28.94
CA GLU A 80 4.76 9.74 -29.05
C GLU A 80 3.83 8.71 -28.40
N ALA A 81 4.13 7.41 -28.56
CA ALA A 81 3.37 6.34 -27.90
C ALA A 81 3.42 6.45 -26.36
N GLY A 82 4.57 6.82 -25.80
CA GLY A 82 4.72 7.03 -24.35
C GLY A 82 4.01 8.29 -23.86
N LYS A 83 3.97 9.35 -24.66
CA LYS A 83 3.17 10.57 -24.37
C LYS A 83 1.67 10.25 -24.38
N ALA A 84 1.20 9.49 -25.37
CA ALA A 84 -0.19 9.06 -25.46
C ALA A 84 -0.59 8.21 -24.24
N LEU A 85 0.24 7.23 -23.86
CA LEU A 85 0.02 6.43 -22.65
C LEU A 85 -0.02 7.30 -21.39
N THR A 86 0.90 8.27 -21.27
CA THR A 86 0.94 9.21 -20.14
C THR A 86 -0.36 9.98 -20.01
N GLN A 87 -0.87 10.52 -21.13
CA GLN A 87 -2.14 11.24 -21.15
C GLN A 87 -3.31 10.33 -20.75
N HIS A 88 -3.34 9.10 -21.28
CA HIS A 88 -4.37 8.13 -20.94
C HIS A 88 -4.38 7.78 -19.45
N VAL A 89 -3.23 7.47 -18.86
CA VAL A 89 -3.10 7.17 -17.42
C VAL A 89 -3.55 8.35 -16.56
N ARG A 90 -3.18 9.59 -16.93
CA ARG A 90 -3.62 10.80 -16.22
C ARG A 90 -5.13 10.98 -16.27
N ALA A 91 -5.73 10.81 -17.45
CA ALA A 91 -7.18 10.92 -17.61
C ALA A 91 -7.93 9.85 -16.80
N ALA A 92 -7.45 8.60 -16.81
CA ALA A 92 -8.02 7.52 -16.03
C ALA A 92 -7.97 7.82 -14.51
N PHE A 93 -6.84 8.28 -13.99
CA PHE A 93 -6.73 8.64 -12.58
C PHE A 93 -7.62 9.84 -12.19
N GLN A 94 -7.79 10.83 -13.08
CA GLN A 94 -8.72 11.94 -12.85
C GLN A 94 -10.17 11.46 -12.77
N ALA A 95 -10.57 10.53 -13.63
CA ALA A 95 -11.92 9.96 -13.62
C ALA A 95 -12.20 9.11 -12.38
N LEU A 96 -11.18 8.50 -11.77
CA LEU A 96 -11.29 7.70 -10.55
C LEU A 96 -11.34 8.52 -9.26
N ARG A 97 -11.12 9.84 -9.30
CA ARG A 97 -11.22 10.68 -8.10
C ARG A 97 -12.70 10.77 -7.69
N PRO A 98 -13.08 10.35 -6.47
CA PRO A 98 -14.44 10.58 -5.99
C PRO A 98 -14.74 12.09 -5.99
N ARG A 99 -15.99 12.44 -6.33
CA ARG A 99 -16.48 13.83 -6.26
C ARG A 99 -16.46 14.35 -4.83
#